data_AF-A0A377HHX4-F1
#
_entry.id   AF-A0A377HHX4-F1
#
_cell.length_a   1.000
_cell.length_b   1.000
_cell.length_c   1.000
_cell.angle_alpha   90.00
_cell.angle_beta   90.00
_cell.angle_gamma   90.00
#
_symmetry.space_group_name_H-M   'P 1'
#
loop_
_entity.id
_entity.type
_entity.pdbx_description
1 polymer ?
#
loop_
_entity_poly.entity_id
_entity_poly.type
_entity_poly.pdbx_seq_one_letter_code
_entity_poly.pdbx_strand_id
1 'polypeptide(L)'
;MMSIAQVRSAGSAGNYYTDKDNYYVLGSMGERWAGKGAEQLGLQGSVDKDVFTRLLEGRLPDGADLSRMQDGSNKHRPGYDLTFSAPKSVSMMAMLGGDKRLIDAHNQAVDFAVRQVEALASTRVMTDGQSETVLTGNLVMALFNHDTSRDQEPQLHTHAVVANVTQHNGEWKTLSSDKVGKTGFIENVYANQIAFGRLYREKLKEQVEALGYETEVVGKHGMWEMPGVPVEAFSGRSQAIREAVGEDASLKSRDVAALDTRKSKQHVDPEIRMAEWMQTLKETGFDIRAYRDAADQRTEIRTQAPGPASQDGPDVQQAVTQAIAGLSERKVQFTYTDVLARTVGILPPENGVIERARAGIDEAISREQLIPLDREKGLFTSGIHVLDELSVRALSRDIMKQNRVTVHPEKSVPRTAGYSDAVSVLAQDRPSLAIVSGQGGCSRAA
;
A
#
# COMPACT_ATOMS: atom_id res chain seq x y z
N MET A 1 5.06 -6.11 4.62
CA MET A 1 4.30 -4.83 4.68
C MET A 1 5.16 -3.69 4.15
N MET A 2 4.59 -2.53 3.81
CA MET A 2 5.35 -1.32 3.48
C MET A 2 4.91 -0.18 4.38
N SER A 3 5.85 0.44 5.10
CA SER A 3 5.64 1.70 5.83
C SER A 3 6.38 2.84 5.13
N ILE A 4 5.90 4.07 5.34
CA ILE A 4 6.42 5.27 4.69
C ILE A 4 6.81 6.27 5.77
N ALA A 5 8.03 6.76 5.74
CA ALA A 5 8.52 7.81 6.60
C ALA A 5 9.21 8.92 5.79
N GLN A 6 9.19 10.14 6.32
CA GLN A 6 10.02 11.22 5.78
C GLN A 6 11.42 11.15 6.41
N VAL A 7 12.46 11.25 5.58
CA VAL A 7 13.84 11.37 6.06
C VAL A 7 14.03 12.77 6.65
N ARG A 8 14.31 12.85 7.96
CA ARG A 8 14.31 14.12 8.70
C ARG A 8 15.56 14.97 8.46
N SER A 9 16.74 14.37 8.44
CA SER A 9 18.00 15.08 8.22
C SER A 9 19.01 14.20 7.50
N ALA A 10 19.78 14.77 6.58
CA ALA A 10 20.79 14.06 5.80
C ALA A 10 21.89 13.47 6.69
N GLY A 11 22.48 14.28 7.58
CA GLY A 11 23.57 13.85 8.45
C GLY A 11 23.18 12.75 9.46
N SER A 12 22.00 12.85 10.07
CA SER A 12 21.53 11.77 10.96
C SER A 12 21.16 10.50 10.19
N ALA A 13 20.60 10.65 8.98
CA ALA A 13 20.19 9.54 8.14
C ALA A 13 21.39 8.72 7.64
N GLY A 14 22.44 9.39 7.15
CA GLY A 14 23.65 8.72 6.67
C GLY A 14 24.30 7.83 7.73
N ASN A 15 24.33 8.28 8.99
CA ASN A 15 24.79 7.46 10.13
C ASN A 15 23.77 6.36 10.49
N TYR A 16 22.49 6.70 10.57
CA TYR A 16 21.45 5.78 11.01
C TYR A 16 21.33 4.55 10.11
N TYR A 17 21.36 4.71 8.78
CA TYR A 17 21.17 3.58 7.87
C TYR A 17 22.40 2.68 7.77
N THR A 18 23.61 3.22 7.99
CA THR A 18 24.88 2.50 7.81
C THR A 18 25.44 1.87 9.11
N ASP A 19 24.74 2.06 10.23
CA ASP A 19 25.18 1.57 11.54
C ASP A 19 25.18 0.02 11.62
N LYS A 20 26.29 -0.53 12.13
CA LYS A 20 26.55 -1.98 12.26
C LYS A 20 25.53 -2.71 13.11
N ASP A 21 24.98 -2.03 14.11
CA ASP A 21 23.96 -2.60 15.00
C ASP A 21 22.68 -3.02 14.28
N ASN A 22 22.45 -2.50 13.07
CA ASN A 22 21.23 -2.76 12.34
C ASN A 22 21.28 -4.01 11.45
N TYR A 23 22.46 -4.59 11.22
CA TYR A 23 22.65 -5.72 10.30
C TYR A 23 23.61 -6.79 10.85
N TYR A 24 23.86 -6.78 12.15
CA TYR A 24 24.80 -7.70 12.79
C TYR A 24 24.45 -9.16 12.52
N VAL A 25 23.17 -9.52 12.62
CA VAL A 25 22.69 -10.91 12.48
C VAL A 25 22.82 -11.39 11.04
N LEU A 26 22.60 -10.49 10.08
CA LEU A 26 22.84 -10.78 8.66
C LEU A 26 24.33 -10.97 8.34
N GLY A 27 25.22 -10.37 9.14
CA GLY A 27 26.67 -10.36 8.93
C GLY A 27 27.14 -9.44 7.81
N SER A 28 26.25 -9.01 6.93
CA SER A 28 26.45 -7.99 5.90
C SER A 28 25.13 -7.27 5.64
N MET A 29 25.16 -5.95 5.53
CA MET A 29 23.98 -5.13 5.22
C MET A 29 23.50 -5.34 3.78
N GLY A 30 24.40 -5.69 2.86
CA GLY A 30 24.06 -5.84 1.44
C GLY A 30 23.46 -4.55 0.84
N GLU A 31 23.95 -3.40 1.26
CA GLU A 31 23.47 -2.12 0.77
C GLU A 31 23.74 -1.96 -0.72
N ARG A 32 22.75 -1.44 -1.44
CA ARG A 32 22.84 -1.31 -2.89
C ARG A 32 22.07 -0.12 -3.43
N TRP A 33 22.58 0.46 -4.51
CA TRP A 33 21.84 1.41 -5.32
C TRP A 33 20.74 0.73 -6.13
N ALA A 34 19.65 1.46 -6.37
CA ALA A 34 18.53 1.02 -7.18
C ALA A 34 17.86 2.20 -7.92
N GLY A 35 17.20 1.88 -9.02
CA GLY A 35 16.48 2.83 -9.87
C GLY A 35 17.32 3.35 -11.03
N LYS A 36 16.66 3.61 -12.16
CA LYS A 36 17.25 4.12 -13.40
C LYS A 36 17.99 5.45 -13.21
N GLY A 37 17.55 6.26 -12.25
CA GLY A 37 18.24 7.50 -11.90
C GLY A 37 19.62 7.23 -11.27
N ALA A 38 19.74 6.19 -10.44
CA ALA A 38 21.03 5.78 -9.90
C ALA A 38 21.95 5.25 -11.02
N GLU A 39 21.41 4.43 -11.93
CA GLU A 39 22.15 3.92 -13.09
C GLU A 39 22.69 5.07 -13.97
N GLN A 40 21.87 6.09 -14.22
CA GLN A 40 22.22 7.29 -15.00
C GLN A 40 23.37 8.10 -14.36
N LEU A 41 23.45 8.09 -13.03
CA LEU A 41 24.53 8.72 -12.27
C LEU A 41 25.77 7.82 -12.12
N GLY A 42 25.76 6.62 -12.69
CA GLY A 42 26.83 5.63 -12.52
C GLY A 42 26.90 5.02 -11.12
N LEU A 43 25.84 5.16 -10.32
CA LEU A 43 25.76 4.61 -8.96
C LEU A 43 25.30 3.15 -9.03
N GLN A 44 26.24 2.23 -8.83
CA GLN A 44 26.03 0.78 -8.92
C GLN A 44 26.67 0.07 -7.74
N GLY A 45 26.09 -1.07 -7.33
CA GLY A 45 26.62 -1.85 -6.21
C GLY A 45 26.49 -1.13 -4.87
N SER A 46 27.52 -1.23 -4.02
CA SER A 46 27.52 -0.72 -2.65
C SER A 46 27.35 0.81 -2.58
N VAL A 47 26.74 1.25 -1.49
CA VAL A 47 26.38 2.65 -1.23
C VAL A 47 27.50 3.31 -0.43
N ASP A 48 28.25 4.18 -1.09
CA ASP A 48 29.21 5.05 -0.40
C ASP A 48 28.47 6.05 0.50
N LYS A 49 28.89 6.13 1.77
CA LYS A 49 28.22 6.92 2.80
C LYS A 49 28.28 8.41 2.54
N ASP A 50 29.41 8.92 2.02
CA ASP A 50 29.61 10.35 1.79
C ASP A 50 28.85 10.80 0.53
N VAL A 51 28.84 9.97 -0.51
CA VAL A 51 27.98 10.17 -1.70
C VAL A 51 26.51 10.14 -1.31
N PHE A 52 26.07 9.16 -0.51
CA PHE A 52 24.69 9.07 -0.06
C PHE A 52 24.28 10.27 0.80
N THR A 53 25.14 10.71 1.72
CA THR A 53 24.87 11.90 2.56
C THR A 53 24.73 13.15 1.70
N ARG A 54 25.61 13.37 0.73
CA ARG A 54 25.52 14.50 -0.21
C ARG A 54 24.27 14.43 -1.09
N LEU A 55 23.90 13.23 -1.54
CA LEU A 55 22.67 13.01 -2.31
C LEU A 55 21.42 13.43 -1.52
N LEU A 56 21.37 13.10 -0.22
CA LEU A 56 20.32 13.54 0.71
C LEU A 56 20.35 15.06 1.00
N GLU A 57 21.43 15.77 0.66
CA GLU A 57 21.48 17.23 0.71
C GLU A 57 21.10 17.88 -0.64
N GLY A 58 20.79 17.06 -1.66
CA GLY A 58 20.48 17.52 -3.00
C GLY A 58 21.72 17.74 -3.87
N ARG A 59 22.88 17.19 -3.50
CA ARG A 59 24.13 17.29 -4.26
C ARG A 59 24.43 15.97 -4.97
N LEU A 60 24.40 16.00 -6.28
CA LEU A 60 24.51 14.82 -7.12
C LEU A 60 25.97 14.59 -7.56
N PRO A 61 26.36 13.33 -7.84
CA PRO A 61 27.74 12.99 -8.22
C PRO A 61 28.12 13.49 -9.62
N ASP A 62 27.15 13.83 -10.48
CA ASP A 62 27.37 14.43 -11.80
C ASP A 62 27.60 15.95 -11.75
N GLY A 63 27.60 16.53 -10.55
CA GLY A 63 27.83 17.96 -10.30
C GLY A 63 26.56 18.79 -10.20
N ALA A 64 25.37 18.22 -10.43
CA ALA A 64 24.12 18.93 -10.20
C ALA A 64 23.88 19.22 -8.70
N ASP A 65 23.36 20.40 -8.38
CA ASP A 65 23.08 20.82 -7.00
C ASP A 65 21.67 21.43 -6.91
N LEU A 66 20.80 20.74 -6.17
CA LEU A 66 19.43 21.12 -5.85
C LEU A 66 19.29 21.63 -4.41
N SER A 67 20.40 21.82 -3.70
CA SER A 67 20.40 22.38 -2.36
C SER A 67 19.92 23.83 -2.38
N ARG A 68 19.23 24.23 -1.30
CA ARG A 68 18.75 25.59 -1.13
C ARG A 68 19.06 26.07 0.27
N MET A 69 20.19 26.74 0.42
CA MET A 69 20.60 27.31 1.70
C MET A 69 19.76 28.55 2.04
N GLN A 70 19.07 28.50 3.17
CA GLN A 70 18.32 29.63 3.71
C GLN A 70 18.45 29.61 5.25
N ASP A 71 18.88 30.74 5.81
CA ASP A 71 19.11 30.94 7.25
C ASP A 71 20.01 29.86 7.87
N GLY A 72 21.09 29.48 7.17
CA GLY A 72 22.03 28.45 7.61
C GLY A 72 21.51 27.00 7.53
N SER A 73 20.29 26.79 7.03
CA SER A 73 19.67 25.48 6.86
C SER A 73 19.43 25.16 5.38
N ASN A 74 19.69 23.93 4.97
CA ASN A 74 19.30 23.45 3.65
C ASN A 74 17.78 23.19 3.62
N LYS A 75 17.05 23.85 2.72
CA LYS A 75 15.60 23.66 2.53
C LYS A 75 15.26 22.52 1.58
N HIS A 76 16.25 21.92 0.91
CA HIS A 76 16.06 20.68 0.18
C HIS A 76 15.57 19.60 1.15
N ARG A 77 14.47 18.92 0.78
CA ARG A 77 13.98 17.79 1.56
C ARG A 77 14.85 16.58 1.22
N PRO A 78 15.41 15.87 2.21
CA PRO A 78 16.33 14.78 1.91
C PRO A 78 15.75 13.67 1.04
N GLY A 79 14.52 13.27 1.36
CA GLY A 79 13.87 12.16 0.67
C GLY A 79 12.82 11.47 1.53
N TYR A 80 12.49 10.26 1.11
CA TYR A 80 11.49 9.41 1.72
C TYR A 80 12.07 8.03 2.00
N ASP A 81 11.67 7.42 3.08
CA ASP A 81 12.05 6.06 3.47
C ASP A 81 10.83 5.16 3.29
N LEU A 82 10.95 4.22 2.34
CA LEU A 82 9.95 3.19 2.09
C LEU A 82 10.47 1.90 2.72
N THR A 83 9.97 1.57 3.90
CA THR A 83 10.45 0.40 4.63
C THR A 83 9.61 -0.82 4.29
N PHE A 84 10.22 -1.81 3.64
CA PHE A 84 9.60 -3.10 3.32
C PHE A 84 9.95 -4.13 4.40
N SER A 85 9.00 -4.49 5.25
CA SER A 85 9.21 -5.49 6.30
C SER A 85 8.65 -6.84 5.90
N ALA A 86 9.47 -7.88 6.00
CA ALA A 86 9.07 -9.26 5.74
C ALA A 86 8.07 -9.77 6.79
N PRO A 87 7.28 -10.82 6.48
CA PRO A 87 6.55 -11.57 7.48
C PRO A 87 7.46 -12.06 8.61
N LYS A 88 6.90 -12.24 9.80
CA LYS A 88 7.71 -12.58 10.98
C LYS A 88 8.32 -13.98 10.83
N SER A 89 7.57 -14.93 10.30
CA SER A 89 8.06 -16.28 10.02
C SER A 89 9.24 -16.28 9.05
N VAL A 90 9.19 -15.47 7.98
CA VAL A 90 10.31 -15.30 7.03
C VAL A 90 11.54 -14.75 7.76
N SER A 91 11.34 -13.73 8.61
CA SER A 91 12.41 -13.15 9.42
C SER A 91 13.07 -14.21 10.32
N MET A 92 12.27 -15.03 11.01
CA MET A 92 12.76 -16.09 11.88
C MET A 92 13.54 -17.17 11.11
N MET A 93 12.98 -17.68 10.00
CA MET A 93 13.63 -18.73 9.21
C MET A 93 14.92 -18.23 8.55
N ALA A 94 14.96 -16.97 8.11
CA ALA A 94 16.15 -16.35 7.53
C ALA A 94 17.26 -16.18 8.58
N MET A 95 16.94 -15.62 9.74
CA MET A 95 17.94 -15.20 10.73
C MET A 95 18.28 -16.28 11.77
N LEU A 96 17.27 -16.89 12.39
CA LEU A 96 17.49 -17.94 13.40
C LEU A 96 17.70 -19.30 12.74
N GLY A 97 17.04 -19.53 11.59
CA GLY A 97 17.21 -20.75 10.81
C GLY A 97 18.43 -20.74 9.90
N GLY A 98 19.05 -19.56 9.70
CA GLY A 98 20.21 -19.36 8.85
C GLY A 98 19.95 -19.65 7.36
N ASP A 99 18.69 -19.66 6.91
CA ASP A 99 18.37 -19.89 5.50
C ASP A 99 18.52 -18.60 4.69
N LYS A 100 19.74 -18.37 4.19
CA LYS A 100 20.08 -17.17 3.40
C LYS A 100 19.29 -17.06 2.09
N ARG A 101 18.73 -18.16 1.56
CA ARG A 101 17.88 -18.13 0.36
C ARG A 101 16.65 -17.26 0.56
N LEU A 102 16.15 -17.16 1.80
CA LEU A 102 15.03 -16.28 2.15
C LEU A 102 15.42 -14.80 2.18
N ILE A 103 16.68 -14.48 2.49
CA ILE A 103 17.21 -13.11 2.39
C ILE A 103 17.30 -12.71 0.91
N ASP A 104 17.76 -13.62 0.05
CA ASP A 104 17.78 -13.39 -1.41
C ASP A 104 16.37 -13.22 -1.98
N ALA A 105 15.42 -14.06 -1.54
CA ALA A 105 14.01 -13.93 -1.92
C ALA A 105 13.42 -12.57 -1.49
N HIS A 106 13.74 -12.13 -0.26
CA HIS A 106 13.38 -10.80 0.23
C HIS A 106 13.97 -9.69 -0.63
N ASN A 107 15.27 -9.75 -0.96
CA ASN A 107 15.93 -8.77 -1.80
C ASN A 107 15.29 -8.66 -3.19
N GLN A 108 15.03 -9.79 -3.85
CA GLN A 108 14.37 -9.83 -5.15
C GLN A 108 12.93 -9.27 -5.09
N ALA A 109 12.20 -9.54 -4.00
CA ALA A 109 10.86 -9.01 -3.79
C ALA A 109 10.87 -7.48 -3.58
N VAL A 110 11.86 -6.96 -2.84
CA VAL A 110 12.06 -5.51 -2.68
C VAL A 110 12.44 -4.89 -4.03
N ASP A 111 13.39 -5.46 -4.76
CA ASP A 111 13.82 -4.95 -6.07
C ASP A 111 12.65 -4.89 -7.07
N PHE A 112 11.75 -5.89 -7.04
CA PHE A 112 10.51 -5.86 -7.81
C PHE A 112 9.58 -4.72 -7.37
N ALA A 113 9.34 -4.57 -6.07
CA ALA A 113 8.42 -3.57 -5.55
C ALA A 113 8.91 -2.13 -5.79
N VAL A 114 10.21 -1.86 -5.61
CA VAL A 114 10.78 -0.51 -5.82
C VAL A 114 10.78 -0.10 -7.29
N ARG A 115 10.88 -1.04 -8.25
CA ARG A 115 10.67 -0.76 -9.68
C ARG A 115 9.25 -0.26 -9.96
N GLN A 116 8.26 -0.79 -9.26
CA GLN A 116 6.87 -0.30 -9.38
C GLN A 116 6.74 1.09 -8.74
N VAL A 117 7.42 1.36 -7.62
CA VAL A 117 7.45 2.72 -7.06
C VAL A 117 8.09 3.73 -8.04
N GLU A 118 9.15 3.33 -8.72
CA GLU A 118 9.83 4.16 -9.74
C GLU A 118 8.91 4.53 -10.91
N ALA A 119 7.96 3.68 -11.31
CA ALA A 119 6.97 4.00 -12.32
C ALA A 119 6.03 5.17 -11.93
N LEU A 120 5.94 5.51 -10.63
CA LEU A 120 5.21 6.67 -10.15
C LEU A 120 6.06 7.93 -10.04
N ALA A 121 7.37 7.86 -10.31
CA ALA A 121 8.27 9.00 -10.20
C ALA A 121 7.80 10.16 -11.06
N SER A 122 7.55 11.30 -10.43
CA SER A 122 7.05 12.50 -11.09
C SER A 122 7.72 13.75 -10.56
N THR A 123 7.78 14.78 -11.40
CA THR A 123 8.25 16.13 -11.02
C THR A 123 7.20 17.17 -11.35
N ARG A 124 7.37 18.37 -10.81
CA ARG A 124 6.51 19.53 -11.07
C ARG A 124 7.16 20.37 -12.15
N VAL A 125 6.43 20.62 -13.23
CA VAL A 125 6.85 21.50 -14.34
C VAL A 125 5.92 22.70 -14.39
N MET A 126 6.47 23.86 -14.74
CA MET A 126 5.68 25.08 -14.96
C MET A 126 5.69 25.37 -16.46
N THR A 127 4.50 25.34 -17.06
CA THR A 127 4.26 25.57 -18.49
C THR A 127 3.24 26.72 -18.59
N ASP A 128 3.62 27.82 -19.25
CA ASP A 128 2.76 29.01 -19.42
C ASP A 128 2.15 29.57 -18.12
N GLY A 129 2.91 29.54 -17.03
CA GLY A 129 2.47 30.02 -15.71
C GLY A 129 1.52 29.08 -14.97
N GLN A 130 1.14 27.96 -15.58
CA GLN A 130 0.40 26.88 -14.94
C GLN A 130 1.36 25.78 -14.53
N SER A 131 1.07 25.17 -13.38
CA SER A 131 1.89 24.10 -12.85
C SER A 131 1.22 22.76 -13.11
N GLU A 132 1.99 21.82 -13.62
CA GLU A 132 1.54 20.45 -13.86
C GLU A 132 2.51 19.43 -13.25
N THR A 133 1.98 18.25 -12.94
CA THR A 133 2.79 17.11 -12.50
C THR A 133 3.03 16.20 -13.70
N VAL A 134 4.30 15.93 -14.01
CA VAL A 134 4.71 15.10 -15.15
C VAL A 134 5.48 13.89 -14.65
N LEU A 135 5.17 12.72 -15.20
CA LEU A 135 5.91 11.48 -14.90
C LEU A 135 7.31 11.54 -15.53
N THR A 136 8.29 11.06 -14.76
CA THR A 136 9.72 11.01 -15.12
C THR A 136 10.19 9.57 -15.27
N GLY A 137 9.66 8.65 -14.44
CA GLY A 137 9.92 7.22 -14.55
C GLY A 137 11.33 6.79 -14.12
N ASN A 138 12.01 7.62 -13.33
CA ASN A 138 13.34 7.36 -12.79
C ASN A 138 13.51 7.90 -11.37
N LEU A 139 14.13 7.12 -10.49
CA LEU A 139 14.48 7.49 -9.12
C LEU A 139 15.96 7.18 -8.84
N VAL A 140 16.52 7.86 -7.84
CA VAL A 140 17.79 7.47 -7.20
C VAL A 140 17.45 6.92 -5.82
N MET A 141 17.66 5.62 -5.62
CA MET A 141 17.29 4.92 -4.38
C MET A 141 18.49 4.19 -3.79
N ALA A 142 18.63 4.23 -2.47
CA ALA A 142 19.57 3.39 -1.73
C ALA A 142 18.80 2.39 -0.86
N LEU A 143 19.13 1.11 -0.98
CA LEU A 143 18.47 0.01 -0.27
C LEU A 143 19.39 -0.46 0.86
N PHE A 144 18.91 -0.43 2.10
CA PHE A 144 19.66 -0.91 3.28
C PHE A 144 18.86 -2.01 3.98
N ASN A 145 19.42 -3.22 4.09
CA ASN A 145 18.75 -4.30 4.82
C ASN A 145 19.11 -4.25 6.30
N HIS A 146 18.09 -4.23 7.14
CA HIS A 146 18.19 -4.31 8.59
C HIS A 146 17.46 -5.56 9.10
N ASP A 147 17.84 -6.02 10.29
CA ASP A 147 17.44 -7.35 10.82
C ASP A 147 16.69 -7.31 12.16
N THR A 148 16.69 -6.16 12.82
CA THR A 148 16.21 -6.00 14.18
C THR A 148 15.11 -4.95 14.27
N SER A 149 14.03 -5.29 14.95
CA SER A 149 12.98 -4.33 15.29
C SER A 149 13.48 -3.34 16.35
N ARG A 150 12.70 -2.28 16.61
CA ARG A 150 12.99 -1.35 17.72
C ARG A 150 12.91 -2.02 19.10
N ASP A 151 12.09 -3.05 19.22
CA ASP A 151 11.93 -3.85 20.44
C ASP A 151 12.91 -5.04 20.45
N GLN A 152 13.92 -5.01 19.57
CA GLN A 152 15.03 -5.95 19.54
C GLN A 152 14.61 -7.39 19.25
N GLU A 153 13.59 -7.55 18.41
CA GLU A 153 13.12 -8.84 17.90
C GLU A 153 13.57 -9.04 16.44
N PRO A 154 13.62 -10.29 15.94
CA PRO A 154 13.93 -10.56 14.55
C PRO A 154 12.89 -9.89 13.63
N GLN A 155 13.34 -8.96 12.80
CA GLN A 155 12.51 -8.30 11.79
C GLN A 155 13.36 -7.97 10.58
N LEU A 156 13.35 -8.83 9.56
CA LEU A 156 14.00 -8.56 8.29
C LEU A 156 13.23 -7.45 7.57
N HIS A 157 13.90 -6.35 7.28
CA HIS A 157 13.32 -5.25 6.53
C HIS A 157 14.35 -4.51 5.69
N THR A 158 13.90 -3.88 4.60
CA THR A 158 14.74 -3.00 3.79
C THR A 158 14.23 -1.57 3.88
N HIS A 159 15.11 -0.66 4.26
CA HIS A 159 14.92 0.77 4.07
C HIS A 159 15.25 1.13 2.63
N ALA A 160 14.23 1.30 1.78
CA ALA A 160 14.40 1.84 0.44
C ALA A 160 14.32 3.37 0.52
N VAL A 161 15.48 4.00 0.67
CA VAL A 161 15.60 5.45 0.79
C VAL A 161 15.59 6.07 -0.60
N VAL A 162 14.49 6.76 -0.92
CA VAL A 162 14.28 7.48 -2.18
C VAL A 162 14.79 8.90 -2.01
N ALA A 163 15.86 9.27 -2.71
CA ALA A 163 16.35 10.64 -2.73
C ALA A 163 15.34 11.55 -3.41
N ASN A 164 15.20 12.79 -2.93
CA ASN A 164 14.27 13.76 -3.52
C ASN A 164 14.84 14.42 -4.79
N VAL A 165 15.17 13.59 -5.77
CA VAL A 165 15.71 13.98 -7.08
C VAL A 165 15.15 13.05 -8.16
N THR A 166 14.84 13.62 -9.31
CA THR A 166 14.49 12.88 -10.54
C THR A 166 14.93 13.70 -11.76
N GLN A 167 15.23 13.04 -12.87
CA GLN A 167 15.66 13.70 -14.09
C GLN A 167 14.47 13.91 -15.05
N HIS A 168 14.34 15.11 -15.60
CA HIS A 168 13.35 15.44 -16.61
C HIS A 168 13.99 16.32 -17.69
N ASN A 169 13.97 15.87 -18.95
CA ASN A 169 14.59 16.55 -20.09
C ASN A 169 16.06 16.95 -19.86
N GLY A 170 16.84 16.04 -19.27
CA GLY A 170 18.28 16.25 -19.00
C GLY A 170 18.59 17.06 -17.74
N GLU A 171 17.59 17.67 -17.10
CA GLU A 171 17.76 18.42 -15.85
C GLU A 171 17.29 17.62 -14.64
N TRP A 172 18.05 17.69 -13.54
CA TRP A 172 17.60 17.19 -12.26
C TRP A 172 16.61 18.17 -11.62
N LYS A 173 15.51 17.63 -11.10
CA LYS A 173 14.47 18.36 -10.39
C LYS A 173 14.08 17.60 -9.13
N THR A 174 13.38 18.25 -8.21
CA THR A 174 12.80 17.57 -7.04
C THR A 174 11.59 16.74 -7.41
N LEU A 175 11.28 15.70 -6.64
CA LEU A 175 10.04 14.94 -6.80
C LEU A 175 8.82 15.84 -6.52
N SER A 176 7.73 15.61 -7.24
CA SER A 176 6.52 16.41 -7.10
C SER A 176 5.86 16.17 -5.74
N SER A 177 5.30 17.25 -5.18
CA SER A 177 4.38 17.20 -4.05
C SER A 177 3.23 18.13 -4.37
N ASP A 178 2.03 17.58 -4.30
CA ASP A 178 0.78 18.32 -4.48
C ASP A 178 -0.18 17.89 -3.39
N LYS A 179 -0.22 18.65 -2.30
CA LYS A 179 -1.08 18.35 -1.15
C LYS A 179 -2.56 18.61 -1.42
N VAL A 180 -2.89 19.41 -2.44
CA VAL A 180 -4.26 19.82 -2.74
C VAL A 180 -4.91 18.79 -3.66
N GLY A 181 -4.35 18.59 -4.85
CA GLY A 181 -4.86 17.62 -5.82
C GLY A 181 -4.42 16.17 -5.54
N LYS A 182 -3.46 15.96 -4.62
CA LYS A 182 -2.88 14.64 -4.29
C LYS A 182 -2.28 13.94 -5.51
N THR A 183 -1.83 14.72 -6.50
CA THR A 183 -1.26 14.20 -7.75
C THR A 183 0.26 14.00 -7.67
N GLY A 184 0.91 14.47 -6.60
CA GLY A 184 2.35 14.38 -6.41
C GLY A 184 2.86 12.95 -6.17
N PHE A 185 4.18 12.77 -6.26
CA PHE A 185 4.82 11.46 -6.13
C PHE A 185 4.46 10.80 -4.79
N ILE A 186 4.77 11.47 -3.67
CA ILE A 186 4.60 10.86 -2.35
C ILE A 186 3.12 10.68 -2.00
N GLU A 187 2.24 11.58 -2.44
CA GLU A 187 0.80 11.44 -2.26
C GLU A 187 0.26 10.19 -2.97
N ASN A 188 0.75 9.90 -4.18
CA ASN A 188 0.45 8.64 -4.87
C ASN A 188 1.02 7.42 -4.15
N VAL A 189 2.24 7.50 -3.61
CA VAL A 189 2.83 6.39 -2.83
C VAL A 189 2.01 6.09 -1.57
N TYR A 190 1.55 7.10 -0.84
CA TYR A 190 0.67 6.93 0.32
C TYR A 190 -0.67 6.28 -0.05
N ALA A 191 -1.32 6.75 -1.12
CA ALA A 191 -2.59 6.19 -1.56
C ALA A 191 -2.47 4.74 -2.07
N ASN A 192 -1.29 4.37 -2.60
CA ASN A 192 -0.98 3.01 -3.06
C ASN A 192 -0.22 2.16 -2.02
N GLN A 193 -0.10 2.62 -0.76
CA GLN A 193 0.75 1.96 0.24
C GLN A 193 0.39 0.48 0.45
N ILE A 194 -0.91 0.17 0.55
CA ILE A 194 -1.40 -1.20 0.71
C ILE A 194 -1.09 -2.04 -0.53
N ALA A 195 -1.23 -1.46 -1.73
CA ALA A 195 -0.97 -2.12 -3.00
C ALA A 195 0.51 -2.47 -3.16
N PHE A 196 1.42 -1.52 -2.92
CA PHE A 196 2.87 -1.78 -2.92
C PHE A 196 3.27 -2.82 -1.88
N GLY A 197 2.70 -2.72 -0.68
CA GLY A 197 2.90 -3.72 0.35
C GLY A 197 2.44 -5.11 -0.10
N ARG A 198 1.32 -5.21 -0.84
CA ARG A 198 0.80 -6.47 -1.40
C ARG A 198 1.73 -7.00 -2.49
N LEU A 199 2.14 -6.17 -3.46
CA LEU A 199 3.07 -6.57 -4.52
C LEU A 199 4.37 -7.17 -3.96
N TYR A 200 4.96 -6.51 -2.96
CA TYR A 200 6.12 -7.04 -2.25
C TYR A 200 5.84 -8.41 -1.61
N ARG A 201 4.73 -8.53 -0.86
CA ARG A 201 4.38 -9.77 -0.15
C ARG A 201 4.05 -10.92 -1.09
N GLU A 202 3.40 -10.64 -2.21
CA GLU A 202 3.05 -11.65 -3.21
C GLU A 202 4.32 -12.13 -3.94
N LYS A 203 5.19 -11.20 -4.35
CA LYS A 203 6.48 -11.56 -4.96
C LYS A 203 7.38 -12.35 -4.01
N LEU A 204 7.33 -12.02 -2.71
CA LEU A 204 8.03 -12.81 -1.70
C LEU A 204 7.40 -14.19 -1.54
N LYS A 205 6.07 -14.30 -1.49
CA LYS A 205 5.34 -15.56 -1.39
C LYS A 205 5.70 -16.51 -2.53
N GLU A 206 5.68 -16.03 -3.77
CA GLU A 206 6.09 -16.82 -4.95
C GLU A 206 7.47 -17.45 -4.78
N GLN A 207 8.45 -16.66 -4.31
CA GLN A 207 9.81 -17.14 -4.13
C GLN A 207 9.96 -18.08 -2.93
N VAL A 208 9.27 -17.79 -1.83
CA VAL A 208 9.26 -18.62 -0.62
C VAL A 208 8.62 -19.99 -0.91
N GLU A 209 7.52 -20.02 -1.65
CA GLU A 209 6.88 -21.27 -2.09
C GLU A 209 7.69 -22.01 -3.15
N ALA A 210 8.46 -21.30 -3.98
CA ALA A 210 9.42 -21.92 -4.90
C ALA A 210 10.58 -22.62 -4.14
N LEU A 211 10.95 -22.11 -2.96
CA LEU A 211 11.88 -22.75 -2.03
C LEU A 211 11.24 -23.90 -1.23
N GLY A 212 9.98 -24.23 -1.50
CA GLY A 212 9.27 -25.35 -0.87
C GLY A 212 8.70 -25.04 0.50
N TYR A 213 8.63 -23.79 0.94
CA TYR A 213 7.89 -23.44 2.13
C TYR A 213 6.38 -23.33 1.85
N GLU A 214 5.57 -23.69 2.82
CA GLU A 214 4.11 -23.49 2.76
C GLU A 214 3.75 -22.12 3.35
N THR A 215 2.69 -21.49 2.85
CA THR A 215 2.22 -20.21 3.36
C THR A 215 0.70 -20.21 3.57
N GLU A 216 0.24 -19.52 4.61
CA GLU A 216 -1.18 -19.34 4.91
C GLU A 216 -1.52 -17.88 5.17
N VAL A 217 -2.72 -17.45 4.77
CA VAL A 217 -3.19 -16.07 4.99
C VAL A 217 -3.73 -15.95 6.41
N VAL A 218 -3.04 -15.18 7.25
CA VAL A 218 -3.38 -14.98 8.67
C VAL A 218 -3.93 -13.58 8.98
N GLY A 219 -4.03 -12.70 7.97
CA GLY A 219 -4.48 -11.33 8.21
C GLY A 219 -5.05 -10.62 6.98
N LYS A 220 -5.57 -9.41 7.22
CA LYS A 220 -6.17 -8.55 6.19
C LYS A 220 -5.16 -8.19 5.09
N HIS A 221 -5.65 -7.87 3.90
CA HIS A 221 -4.85 -7.41 2.76
C HIS A 221 -3.74 -8.37 2.31
N GLY A 222 -3.95 -9.69 2.43
CA GLY A 222 -2.97 -10.70 2.03
C GLY A 222 -1.74 -10.70 2.92
N MET A 223 -1.91 -10.48 4.22
CA MET A 223 -0.86 -10.75 5.21
C MET A 223 -0.84 -12.27 5.46
N TRP A 224 0.32 -12.88 5.29
CA TRP A 224 0.52 -14.32 5.35
C TRP A 224 1.74 -14.65 6.23
N GLU A 225 1.75 -15.84 6.80
CA GLU A 225 2.87 -16.41 7.56
C GLU A 225 3.08 -17.87 7.14
N MET A 226 4.22 -18.46 7.51
CA MET A 226 4.48 -19.90 7.32
C MET A 226 3.81 -20.71 8.45
N PRO A 227 2.96 -21.70 8.13
CA PRO A 227 2.26 -22.49 9.14
C PRO A 227 3.22 -23.20 10.09
N GLY A 228 2.90 -23.19 11.39
CA GLY A 228 3.66 -23.88 12.45
C GLY A 228 4.86 -23.12 12.99
N VAL A 229 5.29 -22.02 12.36
CA VAL A 229 6.36 -21.15 12.89
C VAL A 229 5.82 -20.32 14.08
N PRO A 230 6.51 -20.26 15.23
CA PRO A 230 5.98 -19.63 16.44
C PRO A 230 6.13 -18.10 16.41
N VAL A 231 5.38 -17.45 15.53
CA VAL A 231 5.41 -16.00 15.27
C VAL A 231 5.09 -15.16 16.53
N GLU A 232 4.15 -15.62 17.36
CA GLU A 232 3.72 -14.88 18.54
C GLU A 232 4.82 -14.71 19.60
N ALA A 233 5.82 -15.61 19.63
CA ALA A 233 6.94 -15.52 20.56
C ALA A 233 7.90 -14.34 20.25
N PHE A 234 7.82 -13.79 19.03
CA PHE A 234 8.70 -12.71 18.56
C PHE A 234 7.91 -11.52 18.00
N SER A 235 6.69 -11.30 18.50
CA SER A 235 5.77 -10.26 18.02
C SER A 235 5.34 -9.26 19.11
N GLY A 236 6.16 -9.07 20.14
CA GLY A 236 5.88 -8.21 21.29
C GLY A 236 5.54 -6.78 20.91
N ARG A 237 6.17 -6.23 19.86
CA ARG A 237 5.84 -4.89 19.33
C ARG A 237 4.39 -4.79 18.86
N SER A 238 3.96 -5.77 18.08
CA SER A 238 2.61 -5.79 17.51
C SER A 238 1.55 -6.02 18.58
N GLN A 239 1.86 -6.86 19.58
CA GLN A 239 1.01 -7.08 20.74
C GLN A 239 0.85 -5.78 21.55
N ALA A 240 1.95 -5.08 21.90
CA ALA A 240 1.88 -3.83 22.64
C ALA A 240 1.07 -2.74 21.93
N ILE A 241 1.20 -2.61 20.60
CA ILE A 241 0.40 -1.65 19.82
C ILE A 241 -1.08 -2.03 19.87
N ARG A 242 -1.40 -3.31 19.70
CA ARG A 242 -2.78 -3.81 19.72
C ARG A 242 -3.41 -3.63 21.10
N GLU A 243 -2.68 -3.90 22.18
CA GLU A 243 -3.13 -3.65 23.55
C GLU A 243 -3.43 -2.17 23.80
N ALA A 244 -2.64 -1.26 23.21
CA ALA A 244 -2.81 0.18 23.39
C ALA A 244 -4.03 0.77 22.65
N VAL A 245 -4.38 0.29 21.45
CA VAL A 245 -5.47 0.88 20.62
C VAL A 245 -6.64 -0.03 20.31
N GLY A 246 -6.55 -1.32 20.63
CA GLY A 246 -7.55 -2.33 20.29
C GLY A 246 -7.42 -2.89 18.87
N GLU A 247 -8.05 -4.04 18.64
CA GLU A 247 -7.97 -4.81 17.38
C GLU A 247 -8.53 -4.03 16.17
N ASP A 248 -9.59 -3.26 16.34
CA ASP A 248 -10.27 -2.58 15.23
C ASP A 248 -9.79 -1.15 14.98
N ALA A 249 -8.67 -0.74 15.60
CA ALA A 249 -8.15 0.61 15.45
C ALA A 249 -7.75 0.92 14.00
N SER A 250 -8.00 2.16 13.57
CA SER A 250 -7.60 2.66 12.25
C SER A 250 -6.07 2.62 12.08
N LEU A 251 -5.57 2.54 10.84
CA LEU A 251 -4.13 2.59 10.55
C LEU A 251 -3.47 3.83 11.18
N LYS A 252 -4.13 4.99 11.10
CA LYS A 252 -3.63 6.24 11.69
C LYS A 252 -3.54 6.16 13.22
N SER A 253 -4.51 5.53 13.88
CA SER A 253 -4.48 5.31 15.33
C SER A 253 -3.34 4.38 15.72
N ARG A 254 -3.11 3.31 14.94
CA ARG A 254 -1.99 2.39 15.13
C ARG A 254 -0.63 3.08 14.93
N ASP A 255 -0.50 3.97 13.95
CA ASP A 255 0.72 4.74 13.73
C ASP A 255 1.07 5.64 14.93
N VAL A 256 0.07 6.30 15.51
CA VAL A 256 0.25 7.12 16.73
C VAL A 256 0.67 6.23 17.89
N ALA A 257 -0.03 5.13 18.15
CA ALA A 257 0.33 4.21 19.24
C ALA A 257 1.71 3.57 19.04
N ALA A 258 2.10 3.28 17.80
CA ALA A 258 3.43 2.76 17.49
C ALA A 258 4.55 3.77 17.80
N LEU A 259 4.25 5.08 17.79
CA LEU A 259 5.15 6.15 18.20
C LEU A 259 5.11 6.38 19.72
N ASP A 260 3.94 6.31 20.35
CA ASP A 260 3.79 6.57 21.79
C ASP A 260 4.33 5.42 22.65
N THR A 261 4.07 4.18 22.25
CA THR A 261 4.60 2.98 22.93
C THR A 261 6.07 2.71 22.60
N ARG A 262 6.68 3.56 21.77
CA ARG A 262 8.04 3.38 21.26
C ARG A 262 9.07 3.59 22.35
N LYS A 263 9.81 2.54 22.69
CA LYS A 263 11.01 2.65 23.52
C LYS A 263 12.17 3.25 22.73
N SER A 264 13.09 3.90 23.43
CA SER A 264 14.38 4.28 22.86
C SER A 264 15.13 3.02 22.44
N LYS A 265 15.85 3.08 21.30
CA LYS A 265 16.64 1.94 20.84
C LYS A 265 17.76 1.71 21.86
N GLN A 266 17.73 0.57 22.54
CA GLN A 266 18.81 0.17 23.45
C GLN A 266 19.91 -0.48 22.64
N HIS A 267 21.16 -0.06 22.85
CA HIS A 267 22.31 -0.79 22.35
C HIS A 267 22.47 -2.03 23.25
N VAL A 268 22.24 -3.21 22.69
CA VAL A 268 22.49 -4.50 23.37
C VAL A 268 23.48 -5.24 22.50
N ASP A 269 24.40 -5.93 23.14
CA ASP A 269 25.37 -6.79 22.47
C ASP A 269 24.62 -7.78 21.55
N PRO A 270 24.92 -7.76 20.24
CA PRO A 270 24.24 -8.63 19.29
C PRO A 270 24.44 -10.13 19.54
N GLU A 271 25.56 -10.56 20.14
CA GLU A 271 25.78 -11.98 20.48
C GLU A 271 24.85 -12.42 21.60
N ILE A 272 24.70 -11.58 22.64
CA ILE A 272 23.77 -11.82 23.75
C ILE A 272 22.34 -11.94 23.21
N ARG A 273 21.95 -11.04 22.30
CA ARG A 273 20.61 -11.03 21.71
C ARG A 273 20.34 -12.27 20.86
N MET A 274 21.31 -12.70 20.06
CA MET A 274 21.17 -13.94 19.30
C MET A 274 20.99 -15.15 20.23
N ALA A 275 21.72 -15.20 21.34
CA ALA A 275 21.55 -16.25 22.35
C ALA A 275 20.15 -16.22 22.98
N GLU A 276 19.64 -15.03 23.34
CA GLU A 276 18.27 -14.85 23.85
C GLU A 276 17.22 -15.34 22.85
N TRP A 277 17.33 -14.95 21.58
CA TRP A 277 16.39 -15.39 20.54
C TRP A 277 16.41 -16.91 20.34
N MET A 278 17.61 -17.52 20.33
CA MET A 278 17.74 -18.97 20.21
C MET A 278 17.19 -19.69 21.45
N GLN A 279 17.27 -19.08 22.64
CA GLN A 279 16.66 -19.61 23.84
C GLN A 279 15.13 -19.53 23.78
N THR A 280 14.56 -18.36 23.46
CA THR A 280 13.11 -18.19 23.29
C THR A 280 12.57 -19.15 22.23
N LEU A 281 13.28 -19.34 21.12
CA LEU A 281 12.88 -20.30 20.09
C LEU A 281 12.85 -21.73 20.64
N LYS A 282 13.84 -22.15 21.43
CA LYS A 282 13.86 -23.48 22.07
C LYS A 282 12.68 -23.69 23.02
N GLU A 283 12.29 -22.65 23.77
CA GLU A 283 11.15 -22.71 24.70
C GLU A 283 9.81 -22.98 24.00
N THR A 284 9.69 -22.66 22.71
CA THR A 284 8.50 -22.99 21.90
C THR A 284 8.43 -24.45 21.46
N GLY A 285 9.53 -25.21 21.57
CA GLY A 285 9.63 -26.58 21.06
C GLY A 285 9.71 -26.69 19.53
N PHE A 286 9.89 -25.57 18.82
CA PHE A 286 9.96 -25.55 17.36
C PHE A 286 11.33 -26.03 16.84
N ASP A 287 11.34 -27.12 16.06
CA ASP A 287 12.54 -27.61 15.39
C ASP A 287 12.73 -26.94 14.02
N ILE A 288 13.58 -25.90 14.02
CA ILE A 288 13.87 -25.12 12.81
C ILE A 288 14.59 -25.93 11.73
N ARG A 289 15.37 -26.96 12.10
CA ARG A 289 16.09 -27.79 11.12
C ARG A 289 15.12 -28.73 10.44
N ALA A 290 14.29 -29.44 11.21
CA ALA A 290 13.27 -30.31 10.66
C ALA A 290 12.30 -29.55 9.73
N TYR A 291 11.97 -28.29 10.07
CA TYR A 291 11.12 -27.45 9.23
C TYR A 291 11.77 -27.10 7.87
N ARG A 292 13.08 -26.85 7.86
CA ARG A 292 13.87 -26.63 6.62
C ARG A 292 13.95 -27.91 5.80
N ASP A 293 14.25 -29.04 6.43
CA ASP A 293 14.35 -30.33 5.75
C ASP A 293 13.02 -30.71 5.08
N ALA A 294 11.89 -30.42 5.72
CA ALA A 294 10.56 -30.59 5.13
C ALA A 294 10.33 -29.67 3.90
N ALA A 295 10.85 -28.45 3.92
CA ALA A 295 10.79 -27.55 2.76
C ALA A 295 11.64 -28.08 1.60
N ASP A 296 12.86 -28.54 1.88
CA ASP A 296 13.73 -29.13 0.87
C ASP A 296 13.09 -30.42 0.28
N GLN A 297 12.47 -31.30 1.08
CA GLN A 297 11.69 -32.44 0.58
C GLN A 297 10.53 -32.03 -0.34
N ARG A 298 9.80 -30.95 -0.02
CA ARG A 298 8.72 -30.45 -0.90
C ARG A 298 9.27 -29.95 -2.24
N THR A 299 10.47 -29.36 -2.26
CA THR A 299 11.11 -28.99 -3.54
C THR A 299 11.50 -30.21 -4.38
N GLU A 300 12.00 -31.27 -3.76
CA GLU A 300 12.34 -32.53 -4.45
C GLU A 300 11.10 -33.17 -5.09
N ILE A 301 9.99 -33.26 -4.35
CA ILE A 301 8.71 -33.79 -4.85
C ILE A 301 8.20 -32.96 -6.04
N ARG A 302 8.24 -31.62 -5.93
CA ARG A 302 7.78 -30.70 -7.00
C ARG A 302 8.63 -30.80 -8.27
N THR A 303 9.93 -31.07 -8.13
CA THR A 303 10.84 -31.26 -9.25
C THR A 303 10.58 -32.60 -9.96
N GLN A 304 10.16 -33.63 -9.22
CA GLN A 304 9.85 -34.96 -9.75
C GLN A 304 8.47 -35.06 -10.42
N ALA A 305 7.51 -34.19 -10.04
CA ALA A 305 6.17 -34.15 -10.62
C ALA A 305 5.69 -32.69 -10.83
N PRO A 306 5.92 -32.08 -12.00
CA PRO A 306 5.44 -30.74 -12.28
C PRO A 306 3.90 -30.73 -12.33
N GLY A 307 3.26 -29.95 -11.46
CA GLY A 307 1.84 -29.66 -11.56
C GLY A 307 1.51 -28.76 -12.76
N PRO A 308 0.25 -28.74 -13.24
CA PRO A 308 -0.16 -27.87 -14.32
C PRO A 308 0.02 -26.40 -13.92
N ALA A 309 0.74 -25.63 -14.74
CA ALA A 309 0.85 -24.18 -14.59
C ALA A 309 -0.50 -23.53 -14.92
N SER A 310 -1.13 -22.87 -13.94
CA SER A 310 -2.31 -22.04 -14.17
C SER A 310 -1.89 -20.77 -14.94
N GLN A 311 -2.28 -20.66 -16.21
CA GLN A 311 -1.85 -19.60 -17.13
C GLN A 311 -2.80 -18.41 -17.28
N ASP A 312 -3.97 -18.40 -16.64
CA ASP A 312 -4.92 -17.28 -16.85
C ASP A 312 -5.02 -16.40 -15.60
N GLY A 313 -4.18 -15.38 -15.54
CA GLY A 313 -4.40 -14.23 -14.67
C GLY A 313 -5.62 -13.41 -15.14
N PRO A 314 -6.33 -12.69 -14.24
CA PRO A 314 -7.48 -11.88 -14.63
C PRO A 314 -7.09 -10.79 -15.63
N ASP A 315 -7.94 -10.58 -16.64
CA ASP A 315 -7.81 -9.50 -17.63
C ASP A 315 -7.77 -8.13 -16.93
N VAL A 316 -6.89 -7.23 -17.39
CA VAL A 316 -6.73 -5.87 -16.87
C VAL A 316 -8.05 -5.11 -16.88
N GLN A 317 -8.86 -5.29 -17.93
CA GLN A 317 -10.17 -4.64 -18.04
C GLN A 317 -11.14 -5.13 -16.97
N GLN A 318 -11.10 -6.43 -16.67
CA GLN A 318 -11.92 -7.00 -15.61
C GLN A 318 -11.50 -6.48 -14.24
N ALA A 319 -10.19 -6.37 -13.99
CA ALA A 319 -9.66 -5.82 -12.74
C ALA A 319 -10.04 -4.34 -12.54
N VAL A 320 -9.95 -3.51 -13.59
CA VAL A 320 -10.37 -2.10 -13.55
C VAL A 320 -11.89 -1.99 -13.31
N THR A 321 -12.68 -2.79 -14.00
CA THR A 321 -14.15 -2.81 -13.82
C THR A 321 -14.53 -3.17 -12.39
N GLN A 322 -13.91 -4.21 -11.82
CA GLN A 322 -14.11 -4.60 -10.43
C GLN A 322 -13.64 -3.52 -9.44
N ALA A 323 -12.54 -2.82 -9.76
CA ALA A 323 -12.05 -1.71 -8.95
C ALA A 323 -13.06 -0.55 -8.91
N ILE A 324 -13.57 -0.14 -10.08
CA ILE A 324 -14.58 0.92 -10.21
C ILE A 324 -15.86 0.53 -9.46
N ALA A 325 -16.38 -0.68 -9.67
CA ALA A 325 -17.59 -1.16 -9.00
C ALA A 325 -17.44 -1.14 -7.47
N GLY A 326 -16.36 -1.71 -6.94
CA GLY A 326 -16.12 -1.75 -5.49
C GLY A 326 -15.88 -0.37 -4.87
N LEU A 327 -15.33 0.59 -5.60
CA LEU A 327 -15.24 1.99 -5.14
C LEU A 327 -16.61 2.67 -5.16
N SER A 328 -17.42 2.40 -6.18
CA SER A 328 -18.72 3.02 -6.40
C SER A 328 -19.75 2.67 -5.32
N GLU A 329 -19.64 1.51 -4.68
CA GLU A 329 -20.49 1.13 -3.54
C GLU A 329 -20.32 2.03 -2.31
N ARG A 330 -19.14 2.63 -2.13
CA ARG A 330 -18.76 3.34 -0.90
C ARG A 330 -18.50 4.83 -1.10
N LYS A 331 -18.18 5.23 -2.33
CA LYS A 331 -17.82 6.61 -2.70
C LYS A 331 -18.57 7.01 -3.96
N VAL A 332 -19.12 8.22 -3.98
CA VAL A 332 -19.74 8.85 -5.17
C VAL A 332 -18.69 9.50 -6.08
N GLN A 333 -17.59 9.95 -5.48
CA GLN A 333 -16.46 10.56 -6.17
C GLN A 333 -15.15 9.95 -5.69
N PHE A 334 -14.23 9.70 -6.61
CA PHE A 334 -12.94 9.11 -6.32
C PHE A 334 -11.85 9.64 -7.26
N THR A 335 -10.61 9.60 -6.80
CA THR A 335 -9.45 10.12 -7.54
C THR A 335 -8.89 9.06 -8.49
N TYR A 336 -8.11 9.47 -9.50
CA TYR A 336 -7.38 8.53 -10.36
C TYR A 336 -6.56 7.53 -9.51
N THR A 337 -5.93 8.04 -8.46
CA THR A 337 -5.09 7.27 -7.55
C THR A 337 -5.88 6.24 -6.74
N ASP A 338 -7.13 6.52 -6.36
CA ASP A 338 -8.01 5.53 -5.72
C ASP A 338 -8.27 4.34 -6.66
N VAL A 339 -8.57 4.62 -7.93
CA VAL A 339 -8.83 3.57 -8.95
C VAL A 339 -7.57 2.77 -9.23
N LEU A 340 -6.42 3.44 -9.39
CA LEU A 340 -5.14 2.80 -9.60
C LEU A 340 -4.77 1.87 -8.42
N ALA A 341 -4.88 2.35 -7.18
CA ALA A 341 -4.58 1.57 -6.00
C ALA A 341 -5.45 0.32 -5.88
N ARG A 342 -6.74 0.45 -6.20
CA ARG A 342 -7.67 -0.69 -6.17
C ARG A 342 -7.39 -1.68 -7.29
N THR A 343 -7.07 -1.20 -8.50
CA THR A 343 -6.77 -2.02 -9.68
C THR A 343 -5.47 -2.80 -9.51
N VAL A 344 -4.38 -2.13 -9.13
CA VAL A 344 -3.10 -2.78 -8.80
C VAL A 344 -3.26 -3.75 -7.64
N GLY A 345 -4.17 -3.42 -6.71
CA GLY A 345 -4.57 -4.30 -5.64
C GLY A 345 -5.38 -5.52 -6.08
N ILE A 346 -5.81 -5.68 -7.34
CA ILE A 346 -6.51 -6.86 -7.86
C ILE A 346 -5.60 -7.68 -8.79
N LEU A 347 -4.76 -7.01 -9.57
CA LEU A 347 -3.87 -7.62 -10.56
C LEU A 347 -2.75 -8.48 -9.96
N PRO A 348 -2.26 -9.50 -10.70
CA PRO A 348 -1.09 -10.27 -10.31
C PRO A 348 0.19 -9.41 -10.31
N PRO A 349 1.19 -9.73 -9.47
CA PRO A 349 2.43 -8.97 -9.32
C PRO A 349 3.41 -9.27 -10.46
N GLU A 350 3.11 -8.78 -11.65
CA GLU A 350 3.98 -8.92 -12.82
C GLU A 350 4.72 -7.61 -13.13
N ASN A 351 5.81 -7.70 -13.88
CA ASN A 351 6.55 -6.51 -14.33
C ASN A 351 5.65 -5.60 -15.17
N GLY A 352 5.69 -4.30 -14.89
CA GLY A 352 4.89 -3.30 -15.60
C GLY A 352 3.40 -3.28 -15.21
N VAL A 353 3.04 -3.83 -14.04
CA VAL A 353 1.63 -3.87 -13.59
C VAL A 353 1.02 -2.49 -13.45
N ILE A 354 1.79 -1.49 -13.02
CA ILE A 354 1.27 -0.11 -12.87
C ILE A 354 0.99 0.52 -14.23
N GLU A 355 1.89 0.36 -15.19
CA GLU A 355 1.72 0.86 -16.56
C GLU A 355 0.51 0.23 -17.23
N ARG A 356 0.33 -1.09 -17.08
CA ARG A 356 -0.87 -1.79 -17.57
C ARG A 356 -2.14 -1.32 -16.88
N ALA A 357 -2.11 -1.16 -15.55
CA ALA A 357 -3.26 -0.66 -14.80
C ALA A 357 -3.65 0.77 -15.23
N ARG A 358 -2.67 1.64 -15.46
CA ARG A 358 -2.89 2.99 -16.00
C ARG A 358 -3.54 2.96 -17.38
N ALA A 359 -3.00 2.15 -18.30
CA ALA A 359 -3.57 1.98 -19.63
C ALA A 359 -5.02 1.47 -19.58
N GLY A 360 -5.32 0.52 -18.69
CA GLY A 360 -6.68 0.03 -18.48
C GLY A 360 -7.63 1.09 -17.91
N ILE A 361 -7.15 1.96 -17.02
CA ILE A 361 -7.94 3.09 -16.49
C ILE A 361 -8.20 4.13 -17.59
N ASP A 362 -7.20 4.45 -18.41
CA ASP A 362 -7.35 5.39 -19.52
C ASP A 362 -8.37 4.86 -20.56
N GLU A 363 -8.38 3.54 -20.78
CA GLU A 363 -9.40 2.88 -21.59
C GLU A 363 -10.79 2.97 -20.94
N ALA A 364 -10.91 2.73 -19.62
CA ALA A 364 -12.17 2.88 -18.90
C ALA A 364 -12.71 4.32 -18.95
N ILE A 365 -11.83 5.33 -18.98
CA ILE A 365 -12.21 6.73 -19.22
C ILE A 365 -12.76 6.90 -20.65
N SER A 366 -12.08 6.33 -21.65
CA SER A 366 -12.52 6.40 -23.05
C SER A 366 -13.88 5.73 -23.30
N ARG A 367 -14.20 4.69 -22.52
CA ARG A 367 -15.46 3.93 -22.58
C ARG A 367 -16.56 4.49 -21.66
N GLU A 368 -16.34 5.66 -21.05
CA GLU A 368 -17.27 6.30 -20.12
C GLU A 368 -17.66 5.44 -18.90
N GLN A 369 -16.87 4.41 -18.58
CA GLN A 369 -17.01 3.66 -17.32
C GLN A 369 -16.54 4.50 -16.13
N LEU A 370 -15.53 5.34 -16.37
CA LEU A 370 -14.99 6.30 -15.43
C LEU A 370 -15.13 7.72 -16.01
N ILE A 371 -15.93 8.58 -15.37
CA ILE A 371 -16.33 9.87 -15.93
C ILE A 371 -15.62 11.00 -15.16
N PRO A 372 -14.77 11.81 -15.81
CA PRO A 372 -14.08 12.93 -15.16
C PRO A 372 -15.06 14.05 -14.79
N LEU A 373 -14.95 14.55 -13.57
CA LEU A 373 -15.76 15.66 -13.03
C LEU A 373 -15.07 17.02 -13.17
N ASP A 374 -13.76 17.03 -13.39
CA ASP A 374 -12.95 18.22 -13.57
C ASP A 374 -12.17 18.18 -14.90
N ARG A 375 -11.64 19.33 -15.30
CA ARG A 375 -10.83 19.45 -16.54
C ARG A 375 -9.44 18.83 -16.37
N GLU A 376 -8.94 18.76 -15.15
CA GLU A 376 -7.62 18.24 -14.80
C GLU A 376 -7.59 16.70 -14.72
N LYS A 377 -8.75 16.03 -14.85
CA LYS A 377 -8.93 14.58 -14.67
C LYS A 377 -8.39 14.11 -13.32
N GLY A 378 -8.58 14.92 -12.28
CA GLY A 378 -8.19 14.61 -10.89
C GLY A 378 -9.29 13.85 -10.15
N LEU A 379 -10.55 14.22 -10.40
CA LEU A 379 -11.73 13.67 -9.74
C LEU A 379 -12.69 13.01 -10.73
N PHE A 380 -13.22 11.85 -10.36
CA PHE A 380 -14.09 11.04 -11.21
C PHE A 380 -15.34 10.57 -10.47
N THR A 381 -16.39 10.32 -11.23
CA THR A 381 -17.55 9.50 -10.85
C THR A 381 -17.61 8.24 -11.73
N SER A 382 -18.46 7.28 -11.38
CA SER A 382 -18.63 6.07 -12.17
C SER A 382 -19.78 6.19 -13.17
N GLY A 383 -19.66 5.53 -14.32
CA GLY A 383 -20.80 5.29 -15.20
C GLY A 383 -21.92 4.52 -14.49
N ILE A 384 -21.59 3.71 -13.48
CA ILE A 384 -22.56 2.98 -12.63
C ILE A 384 -23.50 3.98 -11.93
N HIS A 385 -22.97 5.00 -11.25
CA HIS A 385 -23.78 6.02 -10.58
C HIS A 385 -24.68 6.78 -11.54
N VAL A 386 -24.16 7.14 -12.72
CA VAL A 386 -24.93 7.86 -13.74
C VAL A 386 -26.07 6.99 -14.27
N LEU A 387 -25.80 5.72 -14.56
CA LEU A 387 -26.81 4.77 -15.03
C LEU A 387 -27.86 4.48 -13.96
N ASP A 388 -27.46 4.35 -12.69
CA ASP A 388 -28.38 4.18 -11.57
C ASP A 388 -29.30 5.40 -11.42
N GLU A 389 -28.76 6.61 -11.48
CA GLU A 389 -29.55 7.83 -11.39
C GLU A 389 -30.54 7.96 -12.57
N LEU A 390 -30.09 7.69 -13.79
CA LEU A 390 -30.95 7.67 -14.98
C LEU A 390 -32.04 6.61 -14.87
N SER A 391 -31.72 5.43 -14.34
CA SER A 391 -32.65 4.31 -14.15
C SER A 391 -33.71 4.66 -13.10
N VAL A 392 -33.31 5.21 -11.95
CA VAL A 392 -34.25 5.67 -10.91
C VAL A 392 -35.15 6.79 -11.45
N ARG A 393 -34.60 7.71 -12.25
CA ARG A 393 -35.38 8.78 -12.89
C ARG A 393 -36.37 8.25 -13.93
N ALA A 394 -36.00 7.24 -14.71
CA ALA A 394 -36.90 6.60 -15.66
C ALA A 394 -38.02 5.84 -14.93
N LEU A 395 -37.64 4.99 -13.97
CA LEU A 395 -38.58 4.18 -13.19
C LEU A 395 -39.59 5.05 -12.42
N SER A 396 -39.14 6.15 -11.82
CA SER A 396 -40.04 7.07 -11.12
C SER A 396 -41.06 7.71 -12.06
N ARG A 397 -40.68 8.07 -13.29
CA ARG A 397 -41.64 8.56 -14.30
C ARG A 397 -42.61 7.48 -14.75
N ASP A 398 -42.15 6.25 -14.91
CA ASP A 398 -42.99 5.13 -15.33
C ASP A 398 -44.00 4.77 -14.24
N ILE A 399 -43.58 4.70 -12.98
CA ILE A 399 -44.48 4.55 -11.83
C ILE A 399 -45.52 5.67 -11.81
N MET A 400 -45.11 6.92 -12.02
CA MET A 400 -46.03 8.06 -12.03
C MET A 400 -47.06 8.00 -13.16
N LYS A 401 -46.71 7.46 -14.33
CA LYS A 401 -47.59 7.39 -15.51
C LYS A 401 -48.46 6.13 -15.57
N GLN A 402 -47.87 4.98 -15.27
CA GLN A 402 -48.47 3.68 -15.51
C GLN A 402 -49.21 3.15 -14.29
N ASN A 403 -48.72 3.42 -13.08
CA ASN A 403 -49.36 2.91 -11.88
C ASN A 403 -50.52 3.81 -11.46
N ARG A 404 -51.63 3.18 -11.08
CA ARG A 404 -52.79 3.85 -10.50
C ARG A 404 -53.10 3.24 -9.14
N VAL A 405 -53.31 4.11 -8.17
CA VAL A 405 -53.75 3.70 -6.84
C VAL A 405 -55.25 3.44 -6.88
N THR A 406 -55.65 2.17 -6.90
CA THR A 406 -57.06 1.76 -6.87
C THR A 406 -57.50 1.45 -5.44
N VAL A 407 -58.64 2.02 -5.04
CA VAL A 407 -59.23 1.75 -3.72
C VAL A 407 -60.22 0.60 -3.86
N HIS A 408 -60.12 -0.40 -2.97
CA HIS A 408 -61.04 -1.53 -2.91
C HIS A 408 -61.97 -1.39 -1.70
N PRO A 409 -63.09 -0.66 -1.82
CA PRO A 409 -63.96 -0.36 -0.69
C PRO A 409 -64.56 -1.62 -0.04
N GLU A 410 -64.82 -2.66 -0.84
CA GLU A 410 -65.36 -3.95 -0.38
C GLU A 410 -64.42 -4.70 0.57
N LYS A 411 -63.12 -4.36 0.55
CA LYS A 411 -62.09 -4.96 1.40
C LYS A 411 -61.62 -4.00 2.49
N SER A 412 -62.24 -2.82 2.61
CA SER A 412 -61.81 -1.79 3.55
C SER A 412 -62.39 -2.03 4.94
N VAL A 413 -61.57 -1.82 5.98
CA VAL A 413 -62.01 -1.82 7.38
C VAL A 413 -62.17 -0.38 7.82
N PRO A 414 -63.36 0.04 8.31
CA PRO A 414 -63.57 1.41 8.77
C PRO A 414 -62.68 1.70 9.99
N ARG A 415 -61.86 2.76 9.88
CA ARG A 415 -61.03 3.25 10.98
C ARG A 415 -61.82 4.29 11.80
N THR A 416 -61.64 4.23 13.12
CA THR A 416 -62.35 5.08 14.09
C THR A 416 -61.53 6.27 14.61
N ALA A 417 -60.23 6.35 14.26
CA ALA A 417 -59.33 7.45 14.64
C ALA A 417 -58.99 8.34 13.44
N GLY A 418 -58.75 9.63 13.69
CA GLY A 418 -58.35 10.60 12.66
C GLY A 418 -56.97 10.30 12.06
N TYR A 419 -56.79 10.65 10.79
CA TYR A 419 -55.51 10.57 10.10
C TYR A 419 -54.49 11.54 10.71
N SER A 420 -53.19 11.20 10.69
CA SER A 420 -52.14 12.22 10.80
C SER A 420 -52.08 13.03 9.51
N ASP A 421 -51.62 14.29 9.57
CA ASP A 421 -51.65 15.22 8.43
C ASP A 421 -51.09 14.64 7.13
N ALA A 422 -49.96 13.92 7.20
CA ALA A 422 -49.37 13.27 6.03
C ALA A 422 -50.25 12.15 5.44
N VAL A 423 -50.92 11.36 6.29
CA VAL A 423 -51.78 10.25 5.83
C VAL A 423 -53.09 10.78 5.24
N SER A 424 -53.61 11.90 5.76
CA SER A 424 -54.76 12.61 5.17
C SER A 424 -54.47 13.01 3.72
N VAL A 425 -53.31 13.63 3.48
CA VAL A 425 -52.88 14.08 2.15
C VAL A 425 -52.68 12.89 1.21
N LEU A 426 -52.03 11.81 1.67
CA LEU A 426 -51.85 10.59 0.86
C LEU A 426 -53.18 9.91 0.50
N ALA A 427 -54.14 9.89 1.42
CA ALA A 427 -55.47 9.30 1.18
C ALA A 427 -56.33 10.15 0.20
N GLN A 428 -56.14 11.47 0.22
CA GLN A 428 -56.82 12.42 -0.66
C GLN A 428 -56.22 12.43 -2.07
N ASP A 429 -54.92 12.67 -2.17
CA ASP A 429 -54.24 12.89 -3.46
C ASP A 429 -53.91 11.58 -4.18
N ARG A 430 -53.82 10.48 -3.41
CA ARG A 430 -53.55 9.11 -3.90
C ARG A 430 -52.41 9.06 -4.92
N PRO A 431 -51.25 9.66 -4.62
CA PRO A 431 -50.14 9.67 -5.56
C PRO A 431 -49.60 8.25 -5.75
N SER A 432 -49.20 7.92 -6.97
CA SER A 432 -48.55 6.64 -7.29
C SER A 432 -47.15 6.51 -6.68
N LEU A 433 -46.52 7.62 -6.30
CA LEU A 433 -45.27 7.68 -5.54
C LEU A 433 -45.29 8.90 -4.61
N ALA A 434 -44.86 8.75 -3.35
CA ALA A 434 -44.75 9.84 -2.39
C ALA A 434 -43.45 9.79 -1.60
N ILE A 435 -42.88 10.97 -1.30
CA ILE A 435 -41.73 11.13 -0.41
C ILE A 435 -42.24 11.77 0.88
N VAL A 436 -42.19 11.03 1.99
CA VAL A 436 -42.62 11.53 3.30
C VAL A 436 -41.38 11.92 4.10
N SER A 437 -41.16 13.23 4.25
CA SER A 437 -40.09 13.77 5.09
C SER A 437 -40.62 14.07 6.49
N GLY A 438 -39.96 13.56 7.53
CA GLY A 438 -40.24 13.90 8.92
C GLY A 438 -38.95 14.06 9.71
N GLN A 439 -38.94 14.97 10.68
CA GLN A 439 -37.81 15.19 11.57
C GLN A 439 -38.15 14.63 12.97
N GLY A 440 -37.36 13.65 13.44
CA GLY A 440 -37.56 12.97 14.72
C GLY A 440 -37.09 11.52 14.65
N GLY A 441 -35.97 11.20 15.31
CA GLY A 441 -35.38 9.86 15.27
C GLY A 441 -36.16 8.78 16.02
N CYS A 442 -36.92 9.16 17.07
CA CYS A 442 -37.64 8.21 17.94
C CYS A 442 -39.12 7.99 17.59
N SER A 443 -39.71 8.74 16.67
CA SER A 443 -41.15 8.64 16.35
C SER A 443 -41.49 7.75 15.15
N ARG A 444 -40.53 6.98 14.63
CA ARG A 444 -40.71 6.11 13.45
C ARG A 444 -41.15 4.66 13.77
N ALA A 445 -41.35 4.31 15.03
CA ALA A 445 -41.82 2.99 15.44
C ALA A 445 -43.11 3.11 16.26
N ALA A 446 -44.24 3.29 15.57
CA ALA A 446 -45.58 3.00 16.08
C ALA A 446 -46.54 2.80 14.90
#